data_AF-A0A0N5B8R6-F1
#
_entry.id   AF-A0A0N5B8R6-F1
#
_cell.length_a   1.000
_cell.length_b   1.000
_cell.length_c   1.000
_cell.angle_alpha   90.00
_cell.angle_beta   90.00
_cell.angle_gamma   90.00
#
_symmetry.space_group_name_H-M   'P 1'
#
loop_
_entity.id
_entity.type
_entity.pdbx_description
1 polymer ?
#
loop_
_entity_poly.entity_id
_entity_poly.type
_entity_poly.pdbx_seq_one_letter_code
_entity_poly.pdbx_strand_id
1 'polypeptide(L)'
;MCSKCLKFPFLTILSGVIALISAIIYGTTMGLAIDGFEKQINAFLSIGTSPIRFIVFISTTFLIAVLIIFLISSIISTIKMSQYDKSHSRVVRFFSSTFFTGPLIYLMYFTIFIWAILFSLTAIALGFYFIFISTTYIFCGLVDTRCFDFSVFLPVIVEKITNKKVDLTFCSEKKERLCSGKNNMSWNFIIAFLSCLVALMSLVHCLMILTNKWSRMRGKKKYFKRELQNKNELLTKLVED
;
A
#
# COMPACT_ATOMS: atom_id res chain seq x y z
N MET A 1 5.48 13.85 -35.42
CA MET A 1 5.36 13.05 -34.17
C MET A 1 5.04 13.99 -33.00
N CYS A 2 3.96 13.75 -32.26
CA CYS A 2 3.50 14.69 -31.22
C CYS A 2 4.33 14.54 -29.93
N SER A 3 5.19 15.53 -29.62
CA SER A 3 5.99 15.60 -28.36
C SER A 3 5.12 15.46 -27.09
N LYS A 4 3.85 15.89 -27.15
CA LYS A 4 2.87 15.72 -26.06
C LYS A 4 2.43 14.25 -25.84
N CYS A 5 2.57 13.37 -26.83
CA CYS A 5 2.21 11.96 -26.72
C CYS A 5 3.23 11.11 -25.94
N LEU A 6 4.50 11.55 -25.86
CA LEU A 6 5.57 10.85 -25.14
C LEU A 6 5.60 11.15 -23.63
N LYS A 7 5.03 12.28 -23.20
CA LYS A 7 4.96 12.65 -21.77
C LYS A 7 3.99 11.76 -20.98
N PHE A 8 2.90 11.32 -21.61
CA PHE A 8 1.88 10.48 -20.99
C PHE A 8 2.37 9.08 -20.54
N PRO A 9 3.09 8.30 -21.38
CA PRO A 9 3.59 6.98 -20.98
C PRO A 9 4.69 7.05 -19.92
N PHE A 10 5.55 8.07 -19.96
CA PHE A 10 6.61 8.25 -18.96
C PHE A 10 6.03 8.46 -17.56
N LEU A 11 5.04 9.36 -17.42
CA LEU A 11 4.40 9.64 -16.13
C LEU A 11 3.70 8.40 -15.56
N THR A 12 3.10 7.57 -16.43
CA THR A 12 2.41 6.34 -16.03
C THR A 12 3.37 5.31 -15.43
N ILE A 13 4.49 5.07 -16.10
CA ILE A 13 5.51 4.13 -15.66
C ILE A 13 6.14 4.63 -14.35
N LEU A 14 6.46 5.94 -14.28
CA LEU A 14 7.02 6.55 -13.09
C LEU A 14 6.10 6.39 -11.87
N SER A 15 4.81 6.71 -11.98
CA SER A 15 3.86 6.54 -10.87
C SER A 15 3.73 5.08 -10.43
N GLY A 16 3.71 4.14 -11.38
CA GLY A 16 3.65 2.71 -11.05
C GLY A 16 4.92 2.21 -10.35
N VAL A 17 6.11 2.69 -10.76
CA VAL A 17 7.39 2.33 -10.13
C VAL A 17 7.48 2.92 -8.72
N ILE A 18 7.09 4.19 -8.53
CA ILE A 18 7.07 4.83 -7.20
C ILE A 18 6.12 4.07 -6.27
N ALA A 19 4.93 3.70 -6.74
CA ALA A 19 3.99 2.90 -5.97
C ALA A 19 4.59 1.55 -5.55
N LEU A 20 5.29 0.87 -6.47
CA LEU A 20 5.88 -0.44 -6.23
C LEU A 20 7.03 -0.38 -5.21
N ILE A 21 7.94 0.58 -5.36
CA ILE A 21 9.03 0.81 -4.40
C ILE A 21 8.44 1.14 -3.01
N SER A 22 7.46 2.03 -2.97
CA SER A 22 6.82 2.44 -1.71
C SER A 22 6.11 1.28 -1.02
N ALA A 23 5.45 0.40 -1.78
CA ALA A 23 4.81 -0.80 -1.24
C ALA A 23 5.82 -1.78 -0.63
N ILE A 24 6.97 -2.00 -1.29
CA ILE A 24 8.04 -2.88 -0.78
C ILE A 24 8.65 -2.29 0.50
N ILE A 25 8.95 -0.98 0.51
CA ILE A 25 9.48 -0.30 1.69
C ILE A 25 8.46 -0.39 2.83
N TYR A 26 7.18 -0.13 2.57
CA TYR A 26 6.12 -0.27 3.57
C TYR A 26 6.06 -1.68 4.16
N GLY A 27 5.98 -2.72 3.32
CA GLY A 27 5.84 -4.10 3.78
C GLY A 27 7.03 -4.57 4.63
N THR A 28 8.24 -4.20 4.23
CA THR A 28 9.46 -4.55 4.99
C THR A 28 9.55 -3.78 6.30
N THR A 29 9.40 -2.46 6.27
CA THR A 29 9.53 -1.62 7.48
C THR A 29 8.41 -1.83 8.47
N MET A 30 7.16 -1.99 8.02
CA MET A 30 6.03 -2.31 8.91
C MET A 30 6.17 -3.72 9.50
N GLY A 31 6.65 -4.69 8.71
CA GLY A 31 6.94 -6.04 9.21
C GLY A 31 8.00 -6.03 10.32
N LEU A 32 9.08 -5.28 10.13
CA LEU A 32 10.13 -5.09 11.13
C LEU A 32 9.64 -4.32 12.37
N ALA A 33 8.80 -3.29 12.17
CA ALA A 33 8.22 -2.50 13.25
C ALA A 33 7.35 -3.37 14.17
N ILE A 34 6.47 -4.19 13.59
CA ILE A 34 5.61 -5.11 14.34
C ILE A 34 6.45 -6.17 15.06
N ASP A 35 7.41 -6.81 14.39
CA ASP A 35 8.27 -7.84 15.00
C ASP A 35 9.09 -7.27 16.17
N GLY A 36 9.65 -6.07 16.00
CA GLY A 36 10.37 -5.37 17.06
C GLY A 36 9.47 -5.00 18.24
N PHE A 37 8.26 -4.49 17.97
CA PHE A 37 7.28 -4.16 19.00
C PHE A 37 6.77 -5.40 19.75
N GLU A 38 6.51 -6.50 19.04
CA GLU A 38 6.14 -7.79 19.65
C GLU A 38 7.24 -8.32 20.56
N LYS A 39 8.52 -8.21 20.17
CA LYS A 39 9.65 -8.58 21.03
C LYS A 39 9.73 -7.72 22.29
N GLN A 40 9.45 -6.42 22.19
CA GLN A 40 9.39 -5.52 23.34
C GLN A 40 8.24 -5.87 24.29
N ILE A 41 7.05 -6.13 23.76
CA ILE A 41 5.89 -6.53 24.57
C ILE A 41 6.07 -7.91 25.18
N ASN A 42 6.52 -8.90 24.40
CA ASN A 42 6.70 -10.28 24.88
C ASN A 42 7.77 -10.41 25.96
N ALA A 43 8.70 -9.45 26.05
CA ALA A 43 9.62 -9.34 27.18
C ALA A 43 8.90 -9.03 28.51
N PHE A 44 7.70 -8.43 28.46
CA PHE A 44 6.88 -8.07 29.62
C PHE A 44 5.68 -9.00 29.84
N LEU A 45 4.95 -9.25 28.77
CA LEU A 45 3.70 -10.00 28.76
C LEU A 45 3.84 -11.05 27.66
N SER A 46 3.97 -12.33 28.05
CA SER A 46 4.05 -13.46 27.11
C SER A 46 2.69 -13.67 26.43
N ILE A 47 2.38 -12.79 25.48
CA ILE A 47 1.13 -12.72 24.71
C ILE A 47 1.23 -13.57 23.43
N GLY A 48 2.44 -13.86 22.97
CA GLY A 48 2.70 -14.66 21.77
C GLY A 48 2.87 -13.81 20.52
N THR A 49 2.75 -14.44 19.35
CA THR A 49 2.91 -13.78 18.04
C THR A 49 1.55 -13.33 17.48
N SER A 50 1.48 -12.10 16.95
CA SER A 50 0.24 -11.56 16.41
C SER A 50 0.02 -11.96 14.95
N PRO A 51 -1.23 -12.25 14.53
CA PRO A 51 -1.53 -12.48 13.11
C PRO A 51 -1.39 -11.21 12.25
N ILE A 52 -1.21 -10.03 12.84
CA ILE A 52 -1.13 -8.74 12.13
C ILE A 52 -0.01 -8.74 11.08
N ARG A 53 1.14 -9.36 11.38
CA ARG A 53 2.26 -9.45 10.44
C ARG A 53 1.88 -10.17 9.14
N PHE A 54 1.07 -11.22 9.25
CA PHE A 54 0.59 -11.99 8.11
C PHE A 54 -0.37 -11.17 7.24
N ILE A 55 -1.23 -10.36 7.86
CA ILE A 55 -2.14 -9.45 7.15
C ILE A 55 -1.34 -8.44 6.32
N VAL A 56 -0.31 -7.81 6.90
CA VAL A 56 0.57 -6.85 6.21
C VAL A 56 1.29 -7.51 5.03
N PHE A 57 1.75 -8.75 5.20
CA PHE A 57 2.41 -9.49 4.14
C PHE A 57 1.48 -9.80 2.96
N ILE A 58 0.27 -10.32 3.25
CA ILE A 58 -0.74 -10.61 2.23
C ILE A 58 -1.14 -9.34 1.49
N SER A 59 -1.44 -8.26 2.21
CA SER A 59 -1.90 -7.02 1.61
C SER A 59 -0.83 -6.39 0.72
N THR A 60 0.44 -6.44 1.14
CA THR A 60 1.57 -5.94 0.35
C THR A 60 1.77 -6.77 -0.91
N THR A 61 1.69 -8.10 -0.80
CA THR A 61 1.81 -9.01 -1.95
C THR A 61 0.68 -8.79 -2.97
N PHE A 62 -0.55 -8.64 -2.47
CA PHE A 62 -1.72 -8.31 -3.30
C PHE A 62 -1.51 -6.99 -4.04
N LEU A 63 -1.05 -5.94 -3.36
CA LEU A 63 -0.76 -4.64 -3.97
C LEU A 63 0.31 -4.76 -5.07
N ILE A 64 1.41 -5.46 -4.81
CA ILE A 64 2.49 -5.67 -5.78
C ILE A 64 1.95 -6.37 -7.03
N ALA A 65 1.13 -7.42 -6.88
CA ALA A 65 0.51 -8.11 -8.01
C ALA A 65 -0.36 -7.17 -8.86
N VAL A 66 -1.19 -6.34 -8.23
CA VAL A 66 -2.03 -5.35 -8.94
C VAL A 66 -1.16 -4.31 -9.67
N LEU A 67 -0.09 -3.83 -9.05
CA LEU A 67 0.84 -2.87 -9.66
C LEU A 67 1.60 -3.45 -10.86
N ILE A 68 2.01 -4.72 -10.79
CA ILE A 68 2.63 -5.41 -11.93
C ILE A 68 1.67 -5.49 -13.11
N ILE A 69 0.41 -5.89 -12.87
CA ILE A 69 -0.63 -5.94 -13.92
C ILE A 69 -0.84 -4.54 -14.53
N PHE A 70 -0.88 -3.50 -13.70
CA PHE A 70 -0.98 -2.11 -14.15
C PHE A 70 0.22 -1.68 -15.02
N LEU A 71 1.44 -1.99 -14.59
CA LEU A 71 2.66 -1.66 -15.33
C LEU A 71 2.71 -2.36 -16.69
N ILE A 72 2.38 -3.66 -16.74
CA ILE A 72 2.30 -4.43 -17.99
C ILE A 72 1.27 -3.80 -18.94
N SER A 73 0.06 -3.49 -18.45
CA SER A 73 -0.98 -2.83 -19.26
C SER A 73 -0.50 -1.47 -19.81
N SER A 74 0.25 -0.73 -19.00
CA SER A 74 0.77 0.59 -19.34
C SER A 74 1.86 0.51 -20.41
N ILE A 75 2.85 -0.37 -20.25
CA ILE A 75 3.93 -0.60 -21.22
C ILE A 75 3.37 -1.05 -22.57
N ILE A 76 2.46 -2.04 -22.57
CA ILE A 76 1.82 -2.53 -23.81
C ILE A 76 1.07 -1.40 -24.54
N SER A 77 0.44 -0.49 -23.79
CA SER A 77 -0.28 0.64 -24.37
C SER A 77 0.65 1.67 -25.00
N THR A 78 1.83 1.86 -24.42
CA THR A 78 2.89 2.70 -24.98
C THR A 78 3.41 2.14 -26.29
N ILE A 79 3.71 0.83 -26.35
CA ILE A 79 4.18 0.14 -27.56
C ILE A 79 3.14 0.26 -28.69
N LYS A 80 1.86 0.10 -28.37
CA LYS A 80 0.77 0.26 -29.34
C LYS A 80 0.70 1.66 -29.95
N MET A 81 1.04 2.71 -29.18
CA MET A 81 1.04 4.08 -29.70
C MET A 81 2.27 4.42 -30.55
N SER A 82 3.40 3.74 -30.34
CA SER A 82 4.61 3.96 -31.13
C SER A 82 4.62 3.18 -32.45
N GLN A 83 4.03 1.97 -32.48
CA GLN A 83 3.92 1.15 -33.68
C GLN A 83 2.49 1.25 -34.24
N TYR A 84 2.27 2.20 -35.16
CA TYR A 84 1.01 2.40 -35.88
C TYR A 84 0.83 1.36 -37.02
N ASP A 85 1.33 0.12 -36.84
CA ASP A 85 1.44 -0.83 -37.95
C ASP A 85 0.52 -2.05 -37.81
N LYS A 86 0.03 -2.51 -38.97
CA LYS A 86 -1.21 -3.28 -39.18
C LYS A 86 -1.23 -4.73 -38.64
N SER A 87 -0.24 -5.16 -37.86
CA SER A 87 -0.17 -6.50 -37.28
C SER A 87 0.04 -6.45 -35.76
N HIS A 88 -1.03 -6.20 -35.02
CA HIS A 88 -0.97 -6.29 -33.55
C HIS A 88 -1.23 -7.72 -33.10
N SER A 89 -0.32 -8.25 -32.28
CA SER A 89 -0.48 -9.54 -31.61
C SER A 89 -1.76 -9.56 -30.74
N ARG A 90 -2.35 -10.75 -30.59
CA ARG A 90 -3.59 -10.98 -29.83
C ARG A 90 -3.50 -10.42 -28.39
N VAL A 91 -2.30 -10.46 -27.81
CA VAL A 91 -1.98 -9.95 -26.46
C VAL A 91 -2.10 -8.42 -26.38
N VAL A 92 -1.54 -7.68 -27.35
CA VAL A 92 -1.61 -6.21 -27.39
C VAL A 92 -3.07 -5.74 -27.53
N ARG A 93 -3.89 -6.50 -28.28
CA ARG A 93 -5.32 -6.23 -28.43
C ARG A 93 -6.10 -6.46 -27.14
N PHE A 94 -5.75 -7.50 -26.37
CA PHE A 94 -6.39 -7.83 -25.10
C PHE A 94 -6.12 -6.77 -24.02
N PHE A 95 -4.86 -6.44 -23.76
CA PHE A 95 -4.47 -5.46 -22.73
C PHE A 95 -4.86 -4.01 -23.04
N SER A 96 -5.07 -3.68 -24.33
CA SER A 96 -5.60 -2.38 -24.76
C SER A 96 -7.12 -2.38 -24.97
N SER A 97 -7.81 -3.47 -24.63
CA SER A 97 -9.27 -3.55 -24.76
C SER A 97 -9.98 -2.83 -23.60
N THR A 98 -11.18 -2.32 -23.89
CA THR A 98 -12.09 -1.77 -22.86
C THR A 98 -12.52 -2.86 -21.87
N PHE A 99 -12.59 -4.12 -22.31
CA PHE A 99 -12.97 -5.27 -21.50
C PHE A 99 -11.95 -5.58 -20.41
N PHE A 100 -10.66 -5.40 -20.67
CA PHE A 100 -9.60 -5.56 -19.66
C PHE A 100 -9.44 -4.30 -18.79
N THR A 101 -9.48 -3.13 -19.41
CA THR A 101 -9.22 -1.86 -18.70
C THR A 101 -10.32 -1.51 -17.69
N GLY A 102 -11.58 -1.88 -17.96
CA GLY A 102 -12.70 -1.64 -17.04
C GLY A 102 -12.55 -2.35 -15.68
N PRO A 103 -12.45 -3.69 -15.65
CA PRO A 103 -12.19 -4.45 -14.42
C PRO A 103 -10.93 -4.00 -13.69
N LEU A 104 -9.86 -3.63 -14.41
CA LEU A 104 -8.64 -3.10 -13.80
C LEU A 104 -8.88 -1.78 -13.05
N ILE A 105 -9.77 -0.92 -13.53
CA ILE A 105 -10.17 0.31 -12.81
C ILE A 105 -10.90 -0.04 -11.51
N TYR A 106 -11.85 -0.97 -11.55
CA TYR A 106 -12.56 -1.42 -10.34
C TYR A 106 -11.61 -2.07 -9.33
N LEU A 107 -10.68 -2.90 -9.81
CA LEU A 107 -9.64 -3.51 -8.98
C LEU A 107 -8.76 -2.43 -8.32
N MET A 108 -8.38 -1.38 -9.05
CA MET A 108 -7.61 -0.26 -8.50
C MET A 108 -8.38 0.53 -7.43
N TYR A 109 -9.69 0.79 -7.63
CA TYR A 109 -10.52 1.40 -6.59
C TYR A 109 -10.56 0.56 -5.33
N PHE A 110 -10.75 -0.74 -5.48
CA PHE A 110 -10.76 -1.69 -4.36
C PHE A 110 -9.40 -1.71 -3.63
N THR A 111 -8.30 -1.75 -4.37
CA THR A 111 -6.95 -1.67 -3.79
C THR A 111 -6.71 -0.35 -3.05
N ILE A 112 -7.15 0.79 -3.60
CA ILE A 112 -7.05 2.10 -2.92
C ILE A 112 -7.83 2.08 -1.59
N PHE A 113 -9.03 1.52 -1.59
CA PHE A 113 -9.85 1.42 -0.39
C PHE A 113 -9.15 0.58 0.71
N ILE A 114 -8.62 -0.59 0.36
CA ILE A 114 -7.83 -1.42 1.30
C ILE A 114 -6.62 -0.64 1.81
N TRP A 115 -5.91 0.06 0.92
CA TRP A 115 -4.70 0.79 1.30
C TRP A 115 -4.99 2.00 2.19
N ALA A 116 -6.14 2.65 2.02
CA ALA A 116 -6.60 3.72 2.91
C ALA A 116 -6.91 3.21 4.33
N ILE A 117 -7.50 2.01 4.44
CA ILE A 117 -7.70 1.34 5.74
C ILE A 117 -6.35 1.05 6.38
N LEU A 118 -5.41 0.47 5.63
CA LEU A 118 -4.07 0.18 6.14
C LEU A 118 -3.34 1.45 6.58
N PHE A 119 -3.39 2.52 5.80
CA PHE A 119 -2.82 3.81 6.16
C PHE A 119 -3.38 4.32 7.50
N SER A 120 -4.70 4.22 7.68
CA SER A 120 -5.36 4.62 8.93
C SER A 120 -4.89 3.78 10.11
N LEU A 121 -4.79 2.46 9.94
CA LEU A 121 -4.26 1.55 10.96
C LEU A 121 -2.78 1.82 11.27
N THR A 122 -1.96 2.10 10.26
CA THR A 122 -0.54 2.47 10.45
C THR A 122 -0.41 3.79 11.20
N ALA A 123 -1.26 4.78 10.92
CA ALA A 123 -1.28 6.05 11.65
C ALA A 123 -1.61 5.84 13.14
N ILE A 124 -2.63 5.03 13.41
CA ILE A 124 -3.03 4.64 14.78
C ILE A 124 -1.89 3.91 15.49
N ALA A 125 -1.28 2.91 14.82
CA ALA A 125 -0.17 2.14 15.38
C ALA A 125 1.07 3.01 15.67
N LEU A 126 1.40 3.95 14.79
CA LEU A 126 2.46 4.93 15.00
C LEU A 126 2.18 5.79 16.24
N GLY A 127 0.96 6.29 16.39
CA GLY A 127 0.54 7.08 17.56
C GLY A 127 0.66 6.29 18.86
N PHE A 128 0.13 5.05 18.89
CA PHE A 128 0.26 4.18 20.05
C PHE A 128 1.71 3.85 20.37
N TYR A 129 2.54 3.58 19.36
CA TYR A 129 3.96 3.30 19.56
C TYR A 129 4.70 4.50 20.15
N PHE A 130 4.40 5.73 19.70
CA PHE A 130 4.97 6.94 20.30
C PHE A 130 4.58 7.10 21.76
N ILE A 131 3.30 6.91 22.10
CA ILE A 131 2.86 6.96 23.50
C ILE A 131 3.61 5.90 24.32
N PHE A 132 3.72 4.68 23.79
CA PHE A 132 4.40 3.57 24.45
C PHE A 132 5.89 3.87 24.70
N ILE A 133 6.61 4.31 23.67
CA ILE A 133 8.05 4.55 23.77
C ILE A 133 8.36 5.80 24.62
N SER A 134 7.55 6.87 24.52
CA SER A 134 7.68 8.05 25.37
C SER A 134 7.44 7.71 26.84
N THR A 135 6.39 6.94 27.13
CA THR A 135 6.10 6.45 28.48
C THR A 135 7.26 5.59 28.99
N THR A 136 7.78 4.68 28.17
CA THR A 136 8.93 3.84 28.51
C THR A 136 10.17 4.68 28.83
N TYR A 137 10.50 5.70 28.03
CA TYR A 137 11.65 6.58 28.29
C TYR A 137 11.50 7.39 29.58
N ILE A 138 10.30 7.92 29.88
CA ILE A 138 10.02 8.60 31.14
C ILE A 138 10.26 7.65 32.32
N PHE A 139 9.77 6.41 32.24
CA PHE A 139 10.04 5.39 33.26
C PHE A 139 11.52 5.04 33.37
N CYS A 140 12.24 4.91 32.25
CA CYS A 140 13.67 4.61 32.23
C CYS A 140 14.51 5.66 32.98
N GLY A 141 14.16 6.96 32.86
CA GLY A 141 14.83 8.05 33.55
C GLY A 141 14.49 8.17 35.05
N LEU A 142 13.34 7.65 35.48
CA LEU A 142 12.95 7.61 36.90
C LEU A 142 13.58 6.42 37.66
N VAL A 143 14.03 5.38 36.95
CA VAL A 143 14.52 4.10 37.49
C VAL A 143 16.06 4.04 37.54
N ASP A 144 16.75 5.18 37.74
CA ASP A 144 18.23 5.18 37.77
C ASP A 144 18.84 4.77 39.13
N THR A 145 18.06 4.60 40.20
CA THR A 145 18.64 4.37 41.54
C THR A 145 18.13 3.15 42.33
N ARG A 146 17.00 2.51 41.98
CA ARG A 146 16.50 1.29 42.67
C ARG A 146 15.73 0.38 41.71
N CYS A 147 15.82 -0.95 41.89
CA CYS A 147 14.89 -1.88 41.23
C CYS A 147 13.46 -1.51 41.64
N PHE A 148 12.58 -1.31 40.67
CA PHE A 148 11.20 -0.94 40.93
C PHE A 148 10.31 -2.17 40.88
N ASP A 149 9.54 -2.39 41.95
CA ASP A 149 8.60 -3.48 42.05
C ASP A 149 7.19 -2.95 41.77
N PHE A 150 6.65 -3.26 40.59
CA PHE A 150 5.29 -2.85 40.18
C PHE A 150 4.21 -3.75 40.81
N SER A 151 4.58 -4.71 41.66
CA SER A 151 3.62 -5.53 42.41
C SER A 151 2.68 -4.72 43.30
N VAL A 152 2.98 -3.45 43.58
CA VAL A 152 2.09 -2.53 44.33
C VAL A 152 1.07 -1.80 43.45
N PHE A 153 1.38 -1.57 42.15
CA PHE A 153 0.52 -0.77 41.25
C PHE A 153 -0.32 -1.61 40.27
N LEU A 154 0.13 -2.81 39.90
CA LEU A 154 -0.49 -3.63 38.83
C LEU A 154 -1.13 -4.98 39.22
N PRO A 155 -1.24 -5.44 40.49
CA PRO A 155 -1.73 -6.80 40.75
C PRO A 155 -3.19 -6.96 40.31
N VAL A 156 -4.04 -5.93 40.48
CA VAL A 156 -5.49 -6.08 40.28
C VAL A 156 -5.92 -6.11 38.80
N ILE A 157 -5.19 -5.45 37.89
CA ILE A 157 -5.59 -5.34 36.47
C ILE A 157 -4.97 -6.45 35.62
N VAL A 158 -3.72 -6.83 35.88
CA VAL A 158 -3.00 -7.80 35.05
C VAL A 158 -3.30 -9.25 35.44
N GLU A 159 -3.54 -9.51 36.73
CA GLU A 159 -3.86 -10.85 37.23
C GLU A 159 -5.26 -11.30 36.76
N LYS A 160 -6.23 -10.36 36.72
CA LYS A 160 -7.59 -10.60 36.19
C LYS A 160 -7.64 -10.87 34.69
N ILE A 161 -6.71 -10.30 33.90
CA ILE A 161 -6.74 -10.40 32.43
C ILE A 161 -5.94 -11.61 31.94
N THR A 162 -4.84 -11.96 32.60
CA THR A 162 -3.84 -12.85 32.00
C THR A 162 -3.69 -14.22 32.67
N ASN A 163 -4.29 -14.46 33.85
CA ASN A 163 -4.22 -15.73 34.61
C ASN A 163 -2.78 -16.30 34.78
N LYS A 164 -1.76 -15.46 34.60
CA LYS A 164 -0.34 -15.79 34.68
C LYS A 164 0.34 -14.81 35.63
N LYS A 165 1.22 -15.33 36.48
CA LYS A 165 2.08 -14.52 37.34
C LYS A 165 3.01 -13.70 36.44
N VAL A 166 2.79 -12.39 36.40
CA VAL A 166 3.66 -11.45 35.72
C VAL A 166 4.71 -11.01 36.72
N ASP A 167 5.97 -11.25 36.41
CA ASP A 167 7.09 -10.91 37.27
C ASP A 167 7.36 -9.40 37.14
N LEU A 168 6.80 -8.63 38.07
CA LEU A 168 6.70 -7.16 38.04
C LEU A 168 7.93 -6.46 38.66
N THR A 169 9.00 -7.20 38.95
CA THR A 169 10.28 -6.66 39.44
C THR A 169 11.16 -6.23 38.26
N PHE A 170 11.40 -4.92 38.16
CA PHE A 170 12.26 -4.31 37.15
C PHE A 170 13.65 -4.08 37.72
N CYS A 171 14.61 -4.95 37.36
CA CYS A 171 16.03 -4.77 37.66
C CYS A 171 16.85 -4.45 36.39
N SER A 172 18.10 -3.98 36.58
CA SER A 172 18.96 -3.36 35.56
C SER A 172 19.15 -4.19 34.27
N GLU A 173 19.16 -5.52 34.34
CA GLU A 173 19.29 -6.41 33.17
C GLU A 173 18.09 -6.34 32.20
N LYS A 174 16.86 -6.15 32.70
CA LYS A 174 15.66 -5.99 31.85
C LYS A 174 15.51 -4.55 31.33
N LYS A 175 16.16 -3.57 31.98
CA LYS A 175 16.18 -2.15 31.58
C LYS A 175 16.86 -1.96 30.23
N GLU A 176 17.96 -2.68 29.97
CA GLU A 176 18.75 -2.49 28.75
C GLU A 176 18.00 -2.92 27.48
N ARG A 177 17.14 -3.96 27.54
CA ARG A 177 16.33 -4.38 26.38
C ARG A 177 15.24 -3.38 25.97
N LEU A 178 14.87 -2.47 26.87
CA LEU A 178 13.77 -1.52 26.67
C LEU A 178 14.21 -0.08 26.51
N CYS A 179 15.19 0.31 27.32
CA CYS A 179 15.75 1.66 27.32
C CYS A 179 16.90 1.79 26.32
N SER A 180 17.46 0.69 25.79
CA SER A 180 18.47 0.78 24.74
C SER A 180 17.82 1.34 23.47
N GLY A 181 18.29 2.51 23.05
CA GLY A 181 17.88 3.15 21.80
C GLY A 181 18.08 2.25 20.57
N LYS A 182 18.91 1.21 20.66
CA LYS A 182 19.11 0.22 19.60
C LYS A 182 17.86 -0.62 19.30
N ASN A 183 16.97 -0.78 20.28
CA ASN A 183 15.71 -1.50 20.10
C ASN A 183 14.54 -0.58 19.73
N ASN A 184 14.78 0.73 19.59
CA ASN A 184 13.74 1.68 19.23
C ASN A 184 13.30 1.49 17.77
N MET A 185 12.03 1.14 17.57
CA MET A 185 11.40 0.91 16.27
C MET A 185 10.70 2.16 15.71
N SER A 186 10.87 3.33 16.35
CA SER A 186 10.23 4.60 15.93
C SER A 186 10.49 4.90 14.46
N TRP A 187 11.75 4.78 14.02
CA TRP A 187 12.12 5.01 12.62
C TRP A 187 11.41 4.06 11.66
N ASN A 188 11.26 2.79 12.02
CA ASN A 188 10.55 1.81 11.19
C ASN A 188 9.06 2.17 11.07
N PHE A 189 8.41 2.59 12.15
CA PHE A 189 7.02 3.07 12.09
C PHE A 189 6.87 4.37 11.29
N ILE A 190 7.80 5.32 11.42
CA ILE A 190 7.78 6.58 10.64
C ILE A 190 7.95 6.29 9.14
N ILE A 191 8.94 5.47 8.78
CA ILE A 191 9.19 5.11 7.38
C ILE A 191 8.01 4.31 6.81
N ALA A 192 7.43 3.39 7.58
CA ALA A 192 6.22 2.67 7.19
C ALA A 192 5.05 3.64 6.93
N PHE A 193 4.81 4.61 7.82
CA PHE A 193 3.76 5.61 7.65
C PHE A 193 3.96 6.45 6.37
N LEU A 194 5.16 6.99 6.17
CA LEU A 194 5.48 7.82 5.00
C LEU A 194 5.40 7.01 3.69
N SER A 195 5.95 5.80 3.66
CA SER A 195 5.88 4.93 2.48
C SER A 195 4.46 4.48 2.18
N CYS A 196 3.62 4.23 3.18
CA CYS A 196 2.21 3.94 3.00
C CYS A 196 1.46 5.13 2.36
N LEU A 197 1.72 6.35 2.83
CA LEU A 197 1.15 7.58 2.27
C LEU A 197 1.57 7.78 0.81
N VAL A 198 2.86 7.62 0.51
CA VAL A 198 3.38 7.75 -0.86
C VAL A 198 2.79 6.69 -1.79
N ALA A 199 2.64 5.44 -1.31
CA ALA A 199 1.98 4.38 -2.07
C ALA A 199 0.51 4.73 -2.35
N LEU A 200 -0.24 5.23 -1.36
CA LEU A 200 -1.63 5.66 -1.53
C LEU A 200 -1.77 6.78 -2.58
N MET A 201 -0.95 7.83 -2.45
CA MET A 201 -0.93 8.95 -3.40
C MET A 201 -0.59 8.48 -4.82
N SER A 202 0.37 7.56 -4.95
CA SER A 202 0.78 6.99 -6.23
C SER A 202 -0.31 6.11 -6.85
N LEU A 203 -1.04 5.34 -6.03
CA LEU A 203 -2.19 4.56 -6.49
C LEU A 203 -3.31 5.43 -7.05
N VAL A 204 -3.62 6.54 -6.38
CA VAL A 204 -4.59 7.53 -6.87
C VAL A 204 -4.14 8.10 -8.22
N HIS A 205 -2.84 8.40 -8.37
CA HIS A 205 -2.27 8.82 -9.66
C HIS A 205 -2.41 7.74 -10.74
N CYS A 206 -2.10 6.47 -10.43
CA CYS A 206 -2.29 5.35 -11.35
C CYS A 206 -3.76 5.25 -11.81
N LEU A 207 -4.71 5.39 -10.88
CA LEU A 207 -6.14 5.38 -11.18
C LEU A 207 -6.56 6.55 -12.08
N MET A 208 -6.09 7.77 -11.81
CA MET A 208 -6.36 8.95 -12.66
C MET A 208 -5.87 8.72 -14.10
N ILE A 209 -4.71 8.10 -14.26
CA ILE A 209 -4.15 7.79 -15.59
C ILE A 209 -4.99 6.71 -16.31
N LEU A 210 -5.35 5.63 -15.60
CA LEU A 210 -6.20 4.55 -16.10
C LEU A 210 -7.58 5.05 -16.55
N THR A 211 -8.22 5.87 -15.73
CA THR A 211 -9.56 6.44 -16.02
C THR A 211 -9.51 7.38 -17.22
N ASN A 212 -8.48 8.22 -17.33
CA ASN A 212 -8.26 9.06 -18.51
C ASN A 212 -8.05 8.21 -19.78
N LYS A 213 -7.19 7.18 -19.71
CA LYS A 213 -6.98 6.22 -20.80
C LYS A 213 -8.30 5.57 -21.23
N TRP A 214 -9.11 5.11 -20.28
CA TRP A 214 -10.40 4.47 -20.54
C TRP A 214 -11.41 5.43 -21.18
N SER A 215 -11.51 6.67 -20.69
CA SER A 215 -12.34 7.72 -21.26
C SER A 215 -11.98 8.00 -22.73
N ARG A 216 -10.67 8.14 -23.04
CA ARG A 216 -10.18 8.33 -24.41
C ARG A 216 -10.52 7.15 -25.33
N MET A 217 -10.40 5.91 -24.85
CA MET A 217 -10.76 4.73 -25.63
C MET A 217 -12.26 4.65 -25.91
N ARG A 218 -13.09 4.93 -24.91
CA ARG A 218 -14.56 4.93 -25.07
C ARG A 218 -15.03 6.05 -26.00
N GLY A 219 -14.40 7.23 -25.91
CA GLY A 219 -14.65 8.36 -26.82
C GLY A 219 -14.36 8.01 -28.27
N LYS A 220 -13.19 7.42 -28.57
CA LYS A 220 -12.84 6.95 -29.92
C LYS A 220 -13.82 5.90 -30.46
N LYS A 221 -14.27 4.96 -29.61
CA LYS A 221 -15.24 3.94 -30.00
C LYS A 221 -16.61 4.54 -30.36
N LYS A 222 -17.07 5.54 -29.59
CA LYS A 222 -18.32 6.27 -29.89
C LYS A 222 -18.22 7.04 -31.19
N TYR A 223 -17.10 7.74 -31.43
CA TYR A 223 -16.86 8.47 -32.66
C TYR A 223 -16.86 7.55 -33.89
N PHE A 224 -16.10 6.45 -33.84
CA PHE A 224 -16.04 5.49 -34.94
C PHE A 224 -17.41 4.82 -35.21
N LYS A 225 -18.19 4.54 -34.16
CA LYS A 225 -19.55 4.01 -34.33
C LYS A 225 -20.47 5.01 -35.05
N ARG A 226 -20.36 6.31 -34.75
CA ARG A 226 -21.13 7.37 -35.44
C ARG A 226 -20.71 7.50 -36.91
N GLU A 227 -19.41 7.47 -37.20
CA GLU A 227 -18.94 7.48 -38.60
C GLU A 227 -19.45 6.27 -39.38
N LEU A 228 -19.47 5.08 -38.78
CA LEU A 228 -19.99 3.88 -39.43
C LEU A 228 -21.50 3.97 -39.68
N GLN A 229 -22.26 4.50 -38.71
CA GLN A 229 -23.70 4.75 -38.87
C GLN A 229 -23.97 5.74 -40.00
N ASN A 230 -23.27 6.88 -40.03
CA ASN A 230 -23.42 7.87 -41.11
C ASN A 230 -23.07 7.29 -42.49
N LYS A 231 -22.02 6.46 -42.59
CA LYS A 231 -21.68 5.79 -43.85
C LYS A 231 -22.74 4.80 -44.30
N ASN A 232 -23.29 4.02 -43.37
CA ASN A 232 -24.35 3.07 -43.69
C ASN A 232 -25.63 3.77 -44.14
N GLU A 233 -26.02 4.87 -43.48
CA GLU A 233 -27.16 5.71 -43.89
C GLU A 233 -26.97 6.30 -45.29
N LEU A 234 -25.76 6.78 -45.61
CA LEU A 234 -25.44 7.29 -46.96
C LEU A 234 -25.56 6.20 -48.03
N LEU A 235 -25.05 4.99 -47.73
CA LEU A 235 -25.17 3.83 -48.61
C LEU A 235 -26.62 3.38 -48.82
N THR A 236 -27.48 3.52 -47.80
CA THR A 236 -28.90 3.12 -47.94
C THR A 236 -29.63 4.06 -48.89
N LYS A 237 -29.41 5.38 -48.75
CA LYS A 237 -30.00 6.38 -49.65
C LYS A 237 -29.59 6.20 -51.11
N LEU A 238 -28.33 5.84 -51.37
CA LEU A 238 -27.83 5.61 -52.73
C LEU A 238 -28.36 4.35 -53.43
N VAL A 239 -29.03 3.45 -52.69
CA VAL A 239 -29.64 2.22 -53.24
C VAL A 239 -31.14 2.41 -53.47
N GLU A 240 -31.76 3.38 -52.81
CA GLU A 240 -33.19 3.70 -52.93
C GLU A 240 -33.48 4.74 -54.03
N ASP A 241 -32.48 5.52 -54.46
CA ASP A 241 -32.51 6.42 -55.63
C ASP A 241 -32.03 5.71 -56.91
#